data_AF-A0A061RAI4-F1
#
_entry.id   AF-A0A061RAI4-F1
#
_cell.length_a   1.000
_cell.length_b   1.000
_cell.length_c   1.000
_cell.angle_alpha   90.00
_cell.angle_beta   90.00
_cell.angle_gamma   90.00
#
_symmetry.space_group_name_H-M   'P 1'
#
loop_
_entity.id
_entity.type
_entity.pdbx_description
1 polymer ?
#
loop_
_entity_poly.entity_id
_entity_poly.type
_entity_poly.pdbx_seq_one_letter_code
_entity_poly.pdbx_strand_id
1 'polypeptide(L)'
;GRSYLRFLAEARAALDLGTKNFIERDFDGLGDFLDLALIPLLRSVSVGELLGRHASRMAKRFRDPRLQAMFTFQDLYVGLSPYEAPGVFSLLAATELTDGVWYPEGGFGKIRDGLEEAAKKNGVRVLRGTEVVSISVDADRVAGVTVSGGEYLEADAVVCNNDVANSYGLLSSTYGSEQAADVSALKYSAGVIAFNWCVNKRFTELLHHNIFLSGEYRNSWNLARSPSELVENPNFYVHVRIQQLCPNRGQTPLWFYFPLRIRRIVE
;
A
#
# COMPACT_ATOMS: atom_id res chain seq x y z
N GLY A 1 -18.45 -23.01 -1.11
CA GLY A 1 -19.72 -22.42 -1.57
C GLY A 1 -20.27 -21.42 -0.57
N ARG A 2 -21.15 -21.85 0.35
CA ARG A 2 -21.89 -20.94 1.25
C ARG A 2 -21.04 -19.99 2.10
N SER A 3 -19.93 -20.46 2.70
CA SER A 3 -19.05 -19.59 3.50
C SER A 3 -18.37 -18.49 2.68
N TYR A 4 -18.03 -18.77 1.42
CA TYR A 4 -17.43 -17.79 0.51
C TYR A 4 -18.42 -16.68 0.14
N LEU A 5 -19.63 -17.06 -0.27
CA LEU A 5 -20.67 -16.08 -0.59
C LEU A 5 -21.06 -15.24 0.63
N ARG A 6 -21.10 -15.84 1.82
CA ARG A 6 -21.31 -15.10 3.07
C ARG A 6 -20.18 -14.12 3.36
N PHE A 7 -18.92 -14.57 3.23
CA PHE A 7 -17.76 -13.69 3.38
C PHE A 7 -17.83 -12.50 2.43
N LEU A 8 -18.10 -12.73 1.14
CA LEU A 8 -18.24 -11.66 0.15
C LEU A 8 -19.37 -10.70 0.49
N ALA A 9 -20.55 -11.20 0.89
CA ALA A 9 -21.67 -10.35 1.27
C ALA A 9 -21.34 -9.47 2.49
N GLU A 10 -20.72 -10.05 3.53
CA GLU A 10 -20.28 -9.33 4.72
C GLU A 10 -19.21 -8.28 4.39
N ALA A 11 -18.21 -8.65 3.60
CA ALA A 11 -17.11 -7.76 3.26
C ALA A 11 -17.56 -6.65 2.30
N ARG A 12 -18.50 -6.93 1.38
CA ARG A 12 -19.14 -5.92 0.54
C ARG A 12 -19.97 -4.94 1.36
N ALA A 13 -20.81 -5.44 2.26
CA ALA A 13 -21.59 -4.56 3.15
C ALA A 13 -20.67 -3.68 4.02
N ALA A 14 -19.57 -4.25 4.51
CA ALA A 14 -18.56 -3.52 5.26
C ALA A 14 -17.81 -2.49 4.40
N LEU A 15 -17.56 -2.78 3.12
CA LEU A 15 -16.95 -1.84 2.17
C LEU A 15 -17.90 -0.68 1.87
N ASP A 16 -19.14 -0.95 1.46
CA ASP A 16 -20.11 0.09 1.08
C ASP A 16 -20.42 1.03 2.27
N LEU A 17 -20.62 0.45 3.46
CA LEU A 17 -20.84 1.22 4.68
C LEU A 17 -19.55 1.91 5.15
N GLY A 18 -18.40 1.26 4.99
CA GLY A 18 -17.09 1.79 5.31
C GLY A 18 -16.78 3.04 4.50
N THR A 19 -16.94 2.96 3.18
CA THR A 19 -16.69 4.08 2.26
C THR A 19 -17.58 5.28 2.59
N LYS A 20 -18.89 5.05 2.66
CA LYS A 20 -19.88 6.12 2.92
C LYS A 20 -19.67 6.82 4.26
N ASN A 21 -19.32 6.07 5.29
CA ASN A 21 -19.26 6.61 6.65
C ASN A 21 -17.85 7.01 7.09
N PHE A 22 -16.80 6.42 6.54
CA PHE A 22 -15.41 6.63 7.00
C PHE A 22 -14.44 7.18 5.94
N ILE A 23 -14.71 6.99 4.64
CA ILE A 23 -13.80 7.46 3.57
C ILE A 23 -14.29 8.78 2.97
N GLU A 24 -15.60 8.91 2.77
CA GLU A 24 -16.21 10.10 2.16
C GLU A 24 -16.55 11.21 3.17
N ARG A 25 -16.24 11.01 4.45
CA ARG A 25 -16.53 11.96 5.54
C ARG A 25 -15.24 12.35 6.25
N ASP A 26 -15.10 13.64 6.51
CA ASP A 26 -14.08 14.17 7.41
C ASP A 26 -14.44 13.82 8.87
N PHE A 27 -13.44 13.50 9.68
CA PHE A 27 -13.58 13.23 11.12
C PHE A 27 -12.78 14.28 11.88
N ASP A 28 -13.49 15.26 12.43
CA ASP A 28 -12.89 16.39 13.14
C ASP A 28 -12.83 16.16 14.66
N GLY A 29 -13.51 15.12 15.18
CA GLY A 29 -13.41 14.75 16.58
C GLY A 29 -14.04 13.42 16.99
N LEU A 30 -13.90 13.06 18.28
CA LEU A 30 -14.43 11.81 18.85
C LEU A 30 -15.97 11.70 18.79
N GLY A 31 -16.68 12.82 18.64
CA GLY A 31 -18.14 12.86 18.51
C GLY A 31 -18.65 12.26 17.20
N ASP A 32 -17.84 12.30 16.13
CA ASP A 32 -18.20 11.75 14.82
C ASP A 32 -18.26 10.20 14.84
N PHE A 33 -17.61 9.58 15.82
CA PHE A 33 -17.68 8.13 16.07
C PHE A 33 -18.94 7.70 16.85
N LEU A 34 -19.68 8.65 17.43
CA LEU A 34 -20.95 8.39 18.14
C LEU A 34 -22.18 8.54 17.24
N ASP A 35 -21.98 8.63 15.92
CA ASP A 35 -23.04 8.80 14.95
C ASP A 35 -23.97 7.56 14.90
N LEU A 36 -25.27 7.80 15.16
CA LEU A 36 -26.32 6.78 15.09
C LEU A 36 -26.45 6.17 13.68
N ALA A 37 -25.94 6.83 12.64
CA ALA A 37 -25.81 6.30 11.29
C ALA A 37 -24.91 5.06 11.20
N LEU A 38 -24.06 4.82 12.21
CA LEU A 38 -23.21 3.62 12.31
C LEU A 38 -23.93 2.41 12.96
N ILE A 39 -25.14 2.58 13.52
CA ILE A 39 -25.87 1.47 14.15
C ILE A 39 -26.23 0.33 13.16
N PRO A 40 -26.66 0.61 11.91
CA PRO A 40 -26.85 -0.44 10.90
C PRO A 40 -25.54 -1.19 10.57
N LEU A 41 -24.38 -0.52 10.62
CA LEU A 41 -23.06 -1.13 10.44
C LEU A 41 -22.79 -2.15 11.55
N LEU A 42 -23.10 -1.82 12.81
CA LEU A 42 -22.95 -2.73 13.96
C LEU A 42 -23.80 -4.00 13.84
N ARG A 43 -24.90 -3.96 13.10
CA ARG A 43 -25.78 -5.13 12.86
C ARG A 43 -25.32 -6.01 11.70
N SER A 44 -24.66 -5.41 10.72
CA SER A 44 -24.28 -6.07 9.46
C SER A 44 -22.84 -6.58 9.50
N VAL A 45 -22.01 -5.99 10.36
CA VAL A 45 -20.58 -6.27 10.46
C VAL A 45 -20.17 -6.38 11.92
N SER A 46 -19.49 -7.48 12.26
CA SER A 46 -18.90 -7.63 13.58
C SER A 46 -17.67 -6.72 13.71
N VAL A 47 -17.83 -5.57 14.36
CA VAL A 47 -16.74 -4.61 14.63
C VAL A 47 -15.60 -5.26 15.40
N GLY A 48 -15.90 -6.12 16.37
CA GLY A 48 -14.88 -6.89 17.09
C GLY A 48 -14.05 -7.80 16.17
N GLU A 49 -14.62 -8.28 15.06
CA GLU A 49 -13.86 -9.03 14.06
C GLU A 49 -13.12 -8.15 13.05
N LEU A 50 -13.54 -6.91 12.82
CA LEU A 50 -12.79 -5.95 12.00
C LEU A 50 -11.56 -5.41 12.77
N LEU A 51 -11.71 -5.17 14.06
CA LEU A 51 -10.62 -4.70 14.93
C LEU A 51 -9.71 -5.85 15.38
N GLY A 52 -10.24 -7.07 15.44
CA GLY A 52 -9.47 -8.27 15.74
C GLY A 52 -8.51 -8.66 14.60
N ARG A 53 -7.70 -9.70 14.80
CA ARG A 53 -6.71 -10.17 13.80
C ARG A 53 -7.38 -10.73 12.56
N HIS A 54 -6.88 -10.35 11.37
CA HIS A 54 -7.41 -10.79 10.09
C HIS A 54 -7.36 -12.32 9.92
N ALA A 55 -6.24 -12.96 10.28
CA ALA A 55 -6.13 -14.42 10.25
C ALA A 55 -7.18 -15.11 11.14
N SER A 56 -7.50 -14.55 12.31
CA SER A 56 -8.55 -15.08 13.18
C SER A 56 -9.94 -14.92 12.55
N ARG A 57 -10.19 -13.80 11.88
CA ARG A 57 -11.43 -13.55 11.13
C ARG A 57 -11.62 -14.57 9.99
N MET A 58 -10.54 -14.89 9.25
CA MET A 58 -10.59 -15.88 8.17
C MET A 58 -10.71 -17.32 8.67
N ALA A 59 -10.04 -17.66 9.78
CA ALA A 59 -10.14 -19.00 10.39
C ALA A 59 -11.57 -19.35 10.87
N LYS A 60 -12.37 -18.35 11.25
CA LYS A 60 -13.80 -18.54 11.56
C LYS A 60 -14.67 -18.86 10.34
N ARG A 61 -14.24 -18.42 9.14
CA ARG A 61 -15.03 -18.52 7.90
C ARG A 61 -14.63 -19.72 7.04
N PHE A 62 -13.34 -20.04 7.02
CA PHE A 62 -12.77 -21.07 6.17
C PHE A 62 -12.07 -22.13 7.01
N ARG A 63 -12.41 -23.41 6.80
CA ARG A 63 -11.69 -24.53 7.43
C ARG A 63 -10.41 -24.90 6.69
N ASP A 64 -10.38 -24.70 5.37
CA ASP A 64 -9.22 -25.02 4.55
C ASP A 64 -8.12 -23.97 4.76
N PRO A 65 -6.91 -24.36 5.20
CA PRO A 65 -5.82 -23.42 5.43
C PRO A 65 -5.39 -22.67 4.16
N ARG A 66 -5.60 -23.26 2.97
CA ARG A 66 -5.28 -22.61 1.68
C ARG A 66 -6.19 -21.42 1.41
N LEU A 67 -7.48 -21.55 1.74
CA LEU A 67 -8.43 -20.44 1.63
C LEU A 67 -8.13 -19.36 2.67
N GLN A 68 -7.78 -19.74 3.89
CA GLN A 68 -7.34 -18.77 4.91
C GLN A 68 -6.11 -17.99 4.42
N ALA A 69 -5.12 -18.68 3.86
CA ALA A 69 -3.93 -18.05 3.31
C ALA A 69 -4.26 -17.12 2.12
N MET A 70 -5.06 -17.60 1.17
CA MET A 70 -5.48 -16.82 0.00
C MET A 70 -6.17 -15.51 0.39
N PHE A 71 -7.10 -15.53 1.35
CA PHE A 71 -7.83 -14.32 1.78
C PHE A 71 -7.08 -13.44 2.79
N THR A 72 -5.88 -13.84 3.22
CA THR A 72 -5.05 -13.04 4.13
C THR A 72 -3.76 -12.54 3.50
N PHE A 73 -3.37 -13.07 2.33
CA PHE A 73 -2.11 -12.68 1.69
C PHE A 73 -2.05 -11.19 1.35
N GLN A 74 -3.21 -10.58 1.05
CA GLN A 74 -3.34 -9.16 0.75
C GLN A 74 -2.94 -8.23 1.89
N ASP A 75 -2.78 -8.73 3.12
CA ASP A 75 -2.21 -7.91 4.20
C ASP A 75 -0.78 -7.45 3.88
N LEU A 76 -0.12 -8.11 2.91
CA LEU A 76 1.13 -7.63 2.33
C LEU A 76 0.99 -6.27 1.61
N TYR A 77 -0.20 -5.91 1.09
CA TYR A 77 -0.42 -4.63 0.39
C TYR A 77 -0.23 -3.44 1.34
N VAL A 78 -0.47 -3.66 2.63
CA VAL A 78 -0.18 -2.70 3.71
C VAL A 78 1.07 -3.08 4.50
N GLY A 79 1.80 -4.09 4.02
CA GLY A 79 3.05 -4.59 4.59
C GLY A 79 2.91 -5.14 6.01
N LEU A 80 1.79 -5.75 6.35
CA LEU A 80 1.54 -6.35 7.67
C LEU A 80 1.41 -7.87 7.59
N SER A 81 1.74 -8.54 8.69
CA SER A 81 1.43 -9.95 8.88
C SER A 81 -0.06 -10.11 9.20
N PRO A 82 -0.77 -11.09 8.62
CA PRO A 82 -2.20 -11.28 8.89
C PRO A 82 -2.52 -11.74 10.31
N TYR A 83 -1.50 -12.14 11.06
CA TYR A 83 -1.60 -12.46 12.48
C TYR A 83 -1.45 -11.23 13.38
N GLU A 84 -1.10 -10.08 12.83
CA GLU A 84 -1.02 -8.78 13.49
C GLU A 84 -2.02 -7.78 12.90
N ALA A 85 -2.29 -7.88 11.59
CA ALA A 85 -3.13 -6.98 10.83
C ALA A 85 -4.60 -7.04 11.31
N PRO A 86 -5.28 -5.88 11.46
CA PRO A 86 -6.71 -5.83 11.74
C PRO A 86 -7.55 -6.46 10.62
N GLY A 87 -8.63 -7.13 10.98
CA GLY A 87 -9.55 -7.82 10.08
C GLY A 87 -10.31 -6.90 9.12
N VAL A 88 -10.25 -5.58 9.31
CA VAL A 88 -10.71 -4.59 8.33
C VAL A 88 -10.00 -4.74 6.98
N PHE A 89 -8.77 -5.27 6.94
CA PHE A 89 -8.08 -5.52 5.67
C PHE A 89 -8.69 -6.64 4.83
N SER A 90 -9.65 -7.40 5.37
CA SER A 90 -10.50 -8.30 4.56
C SER A 90 -11.32 -7.57 3.49
N LEU A 91 -11.47 -6.25 3.60
CA LEU A 91 -12.11 -5.41 2.59
C LEU A 91 -11.34 -5.35 1.27
N LEU A 92 -10.00 -5.48 1.29
CA LEU A 92 -9.18 -5.48 0.08
C LEU A 92 -9.57 -6.64 -0.85
N ALA A 93 -9.74 -7.83 -0.27
CA ALA A 93 -10.23 -9.00 -0.99
C ALA A 93 -11.61 -8.77 -1.59
N ALA A 94 -12.48 -8.08 -0.87
CA ALA A 94 -13.84 -7.81 -1.32
C ALA A 94 -13.84 -6.88 -2.52
N THR A 95 -13.11 -5.76 -2.45
CA THR A 95 -12.99 -4.80 -3.56
C THR A 95 -12.50 -5.49 -4.83
N GLU A 96 -11.43 -6.29 -4.77
CA GLU A 96 -10.92 -6.99 -5.95
C GLU A 96 -11.91 -8.01 -6.52
N LEU A 97 -12.64 -8.72 -5.66
CA LEU A 97 -13.57 -9.78 -6.07
C LEU A 97 -14.94 -9.25 -6.53
N THR A 98 -15.37 -8.06 -6.07
CA THR A 98 -16.66 -7.47 -6.44
C THR A 98 -16.55 -6.38 -7.49
N ASP A 99 -15.51 -5.55 -7.43
CA ASP A 99 -15.36 -4.37 -8.30
C ASP A 99 -14.40 -4.65 -9.47
N GLY A 100 -13.68 -5.77 -9.37
CA GLY A 100 -12.74 -6.23 -10.37
C GLY A 100 -11.36 -5.57 -10.24
N VAL A 101 -10.44 -6.04 -11.08
CA VAL A 101 -9.06 -5.54 -11.14
C VAL A 101 -8.82 -4.95 -12.52
N TRP A 102 -8.41 -3.69 -12.55
CA TRP A 102 -8.20 -2.93 -13.78
C TRP A 102 -6.72 -2.70 -14.01
N TYR A 103 -6.28 -2.83 -15.25
CA TYR A 103 -4.92 -2.52 -15.66
C TYR A 103 -4.94 -1.45 -16.76
N PRO A 104 -4.21 -0.33 -16.62
CA PRO A 104 -4.18 0.71 -17.64
C PRO A 104 -3.56 0.19 -18.94
N GLU A 105 -4.22 0.47 -20.06
CA GLU A 105 -3.67 0.19 -21.38
C GLU A 105 -2.34 0.93 -21.56
N GLY A 106 -1.30 0.24 -22.03
CA GLY A 106 0.06 0.78 -22.09
C GLY A 106 0.81 0.84 -20.75
N GLY A 107 0.20 0.37 -19.67
CA GLY A 107 0.81 0.23 -18.35
C GLY A 107 0.75 1.50 -17.48
N PHE A 108 1.15 1.35 -16.21
CA PHE A 108 1.05 2.42 -15.21
C PHE A 108 1.80 3.72 -15.55
N GLY A 109 2.80 3.66 -16.46
CA GLY A 109 3.43 4.86 -17.00
C GLY A 109 2.45 5.83 -17.65
N LYS A 110 1.35 5.33 -18.23
CA LYS A 110 0.30 6.16 -18.84
C LYS A 110 -0.51 6.96 -17.82
N ILE A 111 -0.67 6.45 -16.60
CA ILE A 111 -1.33 7.20 -15.52
C ILE A 111 -0.46 8.40 -15.14
N ARG A 112 0.84 8.18 -14.94
CA ARG A 112 1.81 9.26 -14.69
C ARG A 112 1.79 10.31 -15.79
N ASP A 113 1.90 9.88 -17.05
CA ASP A 113 1.95 10.78 -18.20
C ASP A 113 0.66 11.61 -18.31
N GLY A 114 -0.51 10.96 -18.14
CA GLY A 114 -1.79 11.64 -18.18
C GLY A 114 -1.97 12.69 -17.07
N LEU A 115 -1.52 12.39 -15.84
CA LEU A 115 -1.55 13.35 -14.73
C LEU A 115 -0.63 14.55 -15.00
N GLU A 116 0.59 14.31 -15.51
CA GLU A 116 1.52 15.38 -15.83
C GLU A 116 1.01 16.28 -16.97
N GLU A 117 0.43 15.68 -18.02
CA GLU A 117 -0.20 16.43 -19.11
C GLU A 117 -1.39 17.27 -18.62
N ALA A 118 -2.25 16.71 -17.76
CA ALA A 118 -3.37 17.43 -17.17
C ALA A 118 -2.89 18.62 -16.31
N ALA A 119 -1.84 18.42 -15.51
CA ALA A 119 -1.24 19.48 -14.70
C ALA A 119 -0.69 20.61 -15.59
N LYS A 120 0.09 20.28 -16.63
CA LYS A 120 0.65 21.26 -17.58
C LYS A 120 -0.43 22.06 -18.30
N LYS A 121 -1.53 21.41 -18.70
CA LYS A 121 -2.69 22.09 -19.32
C LYS A 121 -3.33 23.13 -18.39
N ASN A 122 -3.20 22.95 -17.08
CA ASN A 122 -3.66 23.89 -16.05
C ASN A 122 -2.55 24.86 -15.59
N GLY A 123 -1.47 25.00 -16.35
CA GLY A 123 -0.40 25.97 -16.07
C GLY A 123 0.62 25.53 -15.03
N VAL A 124 0.57 24.29 -14.55
CA VAL A 124 1.56 23.77 -13.60
C VAL A 124 2.93 23.64 -14.26
N ARG A 125 3.96 24.20 -13.61
CA ARG A 125 5.37 24.04 -13.99
C ARG A 125 5.94 22.81 -13.29
N VAL A 126 6.53 21.89 -14.07
CA VAL A 126 7.16 20.67 -13.55
C VAL A 126 8.67 20.80 -13.70
N LEU A 127 9.38 20.86 -12.58
CA LEU A 127 10.84 20.88 -12.51
C LEU A 127 11.34 19.47 -12.17
N ARG A 128 12.27 18.93 -12.97
CA ARG A 128 12.85 17.60 -12.80
C ARG A 128 14.35 17.72 -12.60
N GLY A 129 14.94 16.80 -11.85
CA GLY A 129 16.35 16.91 -11.46
C GLY A 129 16.60 18.08 -10.51
N THR A 130 15.55 18.50 -9.80
CA THR A 130 15.53 19.64 -8.88
C THR A 130 15.17 19.10 -7.50
N GLU A 131 16.17 18.65 -6.75
CA GLU A 131 15.98 18.10 -5.41
C GLU A 131 15.70 19.22 -4.42
N VAL A 132 14.64 19.13 -3.62
CA VAL A 132 14.38 20.07 -2.53
C VAL A 132 15.24 19.64 -1.34
N VAL A 133 16.09 20.55 -0.86
CA VAL A 133 17.04 20.29 0.25
C VAL A 133 16.62 20.97 1.54
N SER A 134 15.79 22.01 1.49
CA SER A 134 15.18 22.61 2.66
C SER A 134 13.85 23.29 2.35
N ILE A 135 12.99 23.37 3.37
CA ILE A 135 11.75 24.13 3.37
C ILE A 135 11.95 25.30 4.34
N SER A 136 11.78 26.52 3.84
CA SER A 136 11.94 27.74 4.61
C SER A 136 10.63 28.10 5.32
N VAL A 137 10.74 28.38 6.61
CA VAL A 137 9.64 28.84 7.46
C VAL A 137 10.03 30.17 8.08
N ASP A 138 9.19 31.19 7.90
CA ASP A 138 9.32 32.50 8.53
C ASP A 138 8.21 32.67 9.56
N ALA A 139 8.60 32.89 10.82
CA ALA A 139 7.74 32.74 12.00
C ALA A 139 6.92 31.43 11.92
N ASP A 140 5.61 31.52 11.75
CA ASP A 140 4.70 30.37 11.73
C ASP A 140 4.19 30.03 10.31
N ARG A 141 4.82 30.56 9.25
CA ARG A 141 4.37 30.39 7.86
C ARG A 141 5.50 29.88 6.97
N VAL A 142 5.18 28.93 6.09
CA VAL A 142 6.09 28.52 5.01
C VAL A 142 6.31 29.70 4.05
N ALA A 143 7.57 29.94 3.68
CA ALA A 143 7.97 31.00 2.77
C ALA A 143 8.43 30.47 1.39
N GLY A 144 8.84 29.20 1.32
CA GLY A 144 9.37 28.62 0.09
C GLY A 144 10.25 27.40 0.32
N VAL A 145 10.99 27.01 -0.70
CA VAL A 145 11.93 25.88 -0.68
C VAL A 145 13.28 26.25 -1.28
N THR A 146 14.34 25.65 -0.76
CA THR A 146 15.67 25.71 -1.39
C THR A 146 15.92 24.40 -2.11
N VAL A 147 16.43 24.48 -3.33
CA VAL A 147 16.74 23.32 -4.16
C VAL A 147 18.24 23.06 -4.24
N SER A 148 18.62 21.85 -4.65
CA SER A 148 20.01 21.45 -4.91
C SER A 148 20.67 22.46 -5.85
N GLY A 149 21.78 23.06 -5.42
CA GLY A 149 22.43 24.17 -6.13
C GLY A 149 22.21 25.55 -5.50
N GLY A 150 21.37 25.65 -4.47
CA GLY A 150 21.19 26.85 -3.65
C GLY A 150 20.17 27.86 -4.19
N GLU A 151 19.46 27.54 -5.28
CA GLU A 151 18.34 28.35 -5.77
C GLU A 151 17.18 28.30 -4.78
N TYR A 152 16.58 29.47 -4.52
CA TYR A 152 15.41 29.62 -3.66
C TYR A 152 14.16 29.83 -4.50
N LEU A 153 13.11 29.05 -4.21
CA LEU A 153 11.80 29.14 -4.84
C LEU A 153 10.78 29.59 -3.80
N GLU A 154 10.29 30.82 -3.95
CA GLU A 154 9.24 31.38 -3.09
C GLU A 154 7.91 30.64 -3.32
N ALA A 155 7.20 30.34 -2.22
CA ALA A 155 5.90 29.71 -2.28
C ALA A 155 5.04 30.09 -1.05
N ASP A 156 3.77 30.41 -1.29
CA ASP A 156 2.80 30.70 -0.24
C ASP A 156 2.39 29.47 0.57
N ALA A 157 2.54 28.28 -0.02
CA ALA A 157 2.22 26.98 0.54
C ALA A 157 3.12 25.90 -0.08
N VAL A 158 3.44 24.87 0.72
CA VAL A 158 4.21 23.70 0.27
C VAL A 158 3.46 22.44 0.66
N VAL A 159 3.19 21.60 -0.33
CA VAL A 159 2.65 20.25 -0.14
C VAL A 159 3.78 19.25 -0.37
N CYS A 160 4.22 18.59 0.69
CA CYS A 160 5.29 17.60 0.62
C CYS A 160 4.71 16.19 0.51
N ASN A 161 5.02 15.50 -0.58
CA ASN A 161 4.67 14.09 -0.79
C ASN A 161 5.89 13.16 -0.67
N ASN A 162 6.94 13.62 0.03
CA ASN A 162 8.06 12.75 0.42
C ASN A 162 7.64 11.87 1.60
N ASP A 163 8.42 10.83 1.91
CA ASP A 163 8.22 10.05 3.12
C ASP A 163 8.18 10.97 4.35
N VAL A 164 7.22 10.77 5.26
CA VAL A 164 6.98 11.69 6.38
C VAL A 164 8.20 11.81 7.28
N ALA A 165 8.90 10.70 7.55
CA ALA A 165 10.09 10.72 8.41
C ALA A 165 11.23 11.54 7.76
N ASN A 166 11.35 11.46 6.43
CA ASN A 166 12.34 12.24 5.69
C ASN A 166 11.91 13.70 5.48
N SER A 167 10.60 13.97 5.41
CA SER A 167 10.05 15.31 5.19
C SER A 167 10.38 16.27 6.33
N TYR A 168 10.36 15.79 7.57
CA TYR A 168 10.77 16.62 8.71
C TYR A 168 12.25 17.04 8.66
N GLY A 169 13.11 16.24 8.02
CA GLY A 169 14.52 16.61 7.81
C GLY A 169 14.72 17.80 6.85
N LEU A 170 13.70 18.16 6.08
CA LEU A 170 13.73 19.35 5.22
C LEU A 170 13.39 20.63 5.98
N LEU A 171 12.79 20.53 7.17
CA LEU A 171 12.50 21.67 8.04
C LEU A 171 13.72 21.98 8.91
N SER A 172 13.83 23.22 9.39
CA SER A 172 14.84 23.54 10.40
C SER A 172 14.53 22.78 11.70
N SER A 173 15.56 22.49 12.51
CA SER A 173 15.41 21.70 13.75
C SER A 173 14.45 22.32 14.77
N THR A 174 14.15 23.62 14.65
CA THR A 174 13.14 24.32 15.45
C THR A 174 11.71 23.87 15.13
N TYR A 175 11.45 23.42 13.89
CA TYR A 175 10.13 23.00 13.44
C TYR A 175 10.09 21.50 13.15
N GLY A 176 9.23 20.77 13.84
CA GLY A 176 8.96 19.38 13.52
C GLY A 176 9.92 18.35 14.12
N SER A 177 10.89 18.75 14.96
CA SER A 177 11.89 17.82 15.52
C SER A 177 11.31 16.77 16.47
N GLU A 178 10.32 17.14 17.29
CA GLU A 178 9.58 16.18 18.12
C GLU A 178 8.79 15.19 17.25
N GLN A 179 8.06 15.70 16.25
CA GLN A 179 7.30 14.86 15.33
C GLN A 179 8.21 13.95 14.49
N ALA A 180 9.40 14.42 14.12
CA ALA A 180 10.41 13.62 13.44
C ALA A 180 10.88 12.46 14.31
N ALA A 181 11.07 12.69 15.61
CA ALA A 181 11.45 11.66 16.57
C ALA A 181 10.32 10.63 16.75
N ASP A 182 9.08 11.09 16.91
CA ASP A 182 7.89 10.24 17.04
C ASP A 182 7.71 9.33 15.82
N VAL A 183 7.74 9.90 14.61
CA VAL A 183 7.59 9.12 13.36
C VAL A 183 8.78 8.17 13.15
N SER A 184 9.99 8.59 13.52
CA SER A 184 11.18 7.72 13.43
C SER A 184 11.11 6.51 14.37
N ALA A 185 10.38 6.61 15.48
CA ALA A 185 10.20 5.52 16.45
C ALA A 185 9.11 4.51 16.04
N LEU A 186 8.31 4.80 15.00
CA LEU A 186 7.25 3.91 14.56
C LEU A 186 7.78 2.59 13.96
N LYS A 187 6.95 1.55 14.05
CA LYS A 187 7.19 0.28 13.35
C LYS A 187 6.78 0.43 11.89
N TYR A 188 7.75 0.39 11.00
CA TYR A 188 7.52 0.45 9.54
C TYR A 188 6.91 -0.85 9.02
N SER A 189 6.15 -0.71 7.92
CA SER A 189 5.61 -1.82 7.16
C SER A 189 6.73 -2.67 6.53
N ALA A 190 6.38 -3.86 6.06
CA ALA A 190 7.26 -4.68 5.26
C ALA A 190 7.73 -3.94 4.00
N GLY A 191 8.95 -4.25 3.58
CA GLY A 191 9.46 -3.89 2.25
C GLY A 191 9.42 -5.06 1.30
N VAL A 192 9.97 -4.84 0.11
CA VAL A 192 9.98 -5.84 -0.95
C VAL A 192 11.29 -5.80 -1.73
N ILE A 193 11.88 -6.97 -1.99
CA ILE A 193 12.92 -7.13 -3.02
C ILE A 193 12.19 -7.47 -4.31
N ALA A 194 12.44 -6.66 -5.34
CA ALA A 194 11.84 -6.83 -6.64
C ALA A 194 12.88 -7.28 -7.68
N PHE A 195 12.58 -8.37 -8.40
CA PHE A 195 13.36 -8.79 -9.57
C PHE A 195 12.54 -8.54 -10.82
N ASN A 196 13.03 -7.67 -11.70
CA ASN A 196 12.40 -7.33 -12.96
C ASN A 196 13.18 -7.99 -14.10
N TRP A 197 12.64 -9.08 -14.66
CA TRP A 197 13.32 -9.87 -15.67
C TRP A 197 12.55 -9.95 -16.97
N CYS A 198 13.31 -10.05 -18.06
CA CYS A 198 12.82 -10.36 -19.39
C CYS A 198 13.33 -11.73 -19.78
N VAL A 199 12.42 -12.69 -19.93
CA VAL A 199 12.80 -14.09 -20.20
C VAL A 199 12.34 -14.52 -21.57
N ASN A 200 13.16 -15.31 -22.27
CA ASN A 200 12.86 -15.84 -23.60
C ASN A 200 11.96 -17.09 -23.54
N LYS A 201 10.87 -16.99 -22.77
CA LYS A 201 9.86 -18.03 -22.60
C LYS A 201 8.50 -17.38 -22.38
N ARG A 202 7.46 -17.96 -22.98
CA ARG A 202 6.07 -17.62 -22.68
C ARG A 202 5.53 -18.59 -21.63
N PHE A 203 4.76 -18.06 -20.68
CA PHE A 203 4.09 -18.82 -19.64
C PHE A 203 2.59 -18.73 -19.89
N THR A 204 1.98 -19.81 -20.36
CA THR A 204 0.54 -19.88 -20.64
C THR A 204 -0.26 -20.24 -19.39
N GLU A 205 0.41 -20.80 -18.39
CA GLU A 205 -0.11 -21.19 -17.09
C GLU A 205 -0.22 -20.04 -16.09
N LEU A 206 0.47 -18.92 -16.34
CA LEU A 206 0.44 -17.75 -15.48
C LEU A 206 -0.61 -16.75 -15.96
N LEU A 207 -1.33 -16.18 -15.00
CA LEU A 207 -2.23 -15.06 -15.21
C LEU A 207 -1.47 -13.74 -15.11
N HIS A 208 -2.19 -12.61 -15.23
CA HIS A 208 -1.59 -11.30 -15.08
C HIS A 208 -1.03 -11.07 -13.65
N HIS A 209 -1.77 -11.53 -12.63
CA HIS A 209 -1.39 -11.50 -11.22
C HIS A 209 -1.30 -12.93 -10.68
N ASN A 210 -0.17 -13.30 -10.08
CA ASN A 210 0.04 -14.65 -9.55
C ASN A 210 0.60 -14.56 -8.13
N ILE A 211 0.01 -15.30 -7.21
CA ILE A 211 0.43 -15.38 -5.83
C ILE A 211 0.90 -16.81 -5.56
N PHE A 212 2.12 -16.93 -5.08
CA PHE A 212 2.70 -18.20 -4.67
C PHE A 212 2.79 -18.22 -3.15
N LEU A 213 2.00 -19.09 -2.54
CA LEU A 213 1.90 -19.21 -1.09
C LEU A 213 2.79 -20.34 -0.59
N SER A 214 3.53 -20.06 0.48
CA SER A 214 4.33 -21.04 1.20
C SER A 214 3.45 -22.14 1.79
N GLY A 215 3.94 -23.39 1.75
CA GLY A 215 3.35 -24.48 2.52
C GLY A 215 3.40 -24.23 4.03
N GLU A 216 4.41 -23.48 4.47
CA GLU A 216 4.61 -23.03 5.85
C GLU A 216 4.08 -21.59 6.04
N TYR A 217 2.85 -21.34 5.57
CA TYR A 217 2.28 -20.00 5.44
C TYR A 217 2.46 -19.14 6.70
N ARG A 218 2.16 -19.66 7.89
CA ARG A 218 2.35 -18.89 9.13
C ARG A 218 3.79 -18.44 9.33
N ASN A 219 4.75 -19.35 9.13
CA ASN A 219 6.17 -19.10 9.36
C ASN A 219 6.75 -18.16 8.30
N SER A 220 6.23 -18.19 7.08
CA SER A 220 6.66 -17.29 6.00
C SER A 220 6.40 -15.80 6.26
N TRP A 221 5.55 -15.45 7.25
CA TRP A 221 5.35 -14.08 7.71
C TRP A 221 6.39 -13.59 8.71
N ASN A 222 7.32 -14.45 9.12
CA ASN A 222 8.55 -14.04 9.79
C ASN A 222 9.51 -13.50 8.73
N LEU A 223 9.20 -12.31 8.24
CA LEU A 223 9.92 -11.68 7.12
C LEU A 223 11.39 -11.47 7.48
N ALA A 224 12.26 -11.92 6.57
CA ALA A 224 13.71 -11.85 6.71
C ALA A 224 14.20 -10.41 6.85
N ARG A 225 15.19 -10.19 7.71
CA ARG A 225 15.87 -8.90 7.89
C ARG A 225 17.27 -8.90 7.29
N SER A 226 17.81 -10.08 7.02
CA SER A 226 19.13 -10.29 6.41
C SER A 226 19.08 -11.53 5.51
N PRO A 227 20.07 -11.70 4.60
CA PRO A 227 20.12 -12.87 3.72
C PRO A 227 20.12 -14.22 4.46
N SER A 228 20.72 -14.29 5.67
CA SER A 228 20.74 -15.52 6.46
C SER A 228 19.38 -15.90 7.08
N GLU A 229 18.42 -14.97 7.10
CA GLU A 229 17.06 -15.19 7.61
C GLU A 229 16.06 -15.56 6.49
N LEU A 230 16.51 -15.64 5.23
CA LEU A 230 15.63 -15.98 4.11
C LEU A 230 15.09 -17.41 4.28
N VAL A 231 13.76 -17.52 4.27
CA VAL A 231 13.08 -18.81 4.26
C VAL A 231 13.22 -19.47 2.90
N GLU A 232 13.37 -20.79 2.87
CA GLU A 232 13.56 -21.56 1.62
C GLU A 232 12.34 -21.47 0.69
N ASN A 233 11.14 -21.44 1.28
CA ASN A 233 9.86 -21.36 0.56
C ASN A 233 9.08 -20.11 0.99
N PRO A 234 9.45 -18.90 0.53
CA PRO A 234 8.75 -17.68 0.88
C PRO A 234 7.40 -17.58 0.18
N ASN A 235 6.50 -16.74 0.71
CA ASN A 235 5.42 -16.24 -0.14
C ASN A 235 6.01 -15.23 -1.12
N PHE A 236 5.55 -15.22 -2.36
CA PHE A 236 5.94 -14.20 -3.32
C PHE A 236 4.85 -13.94 -4.35
N TYR A 237 4.94 -12.76 -4.96
CA TYR A 237 4.01 -12.33 -5.99
C TYR A 237 4.75 -12.19 -7.32
N VAL A 238 4.09 -12.60 -8.40
CA VAL A 238 4.59 -12.47 -9.77
C VAL A 238 3.59 -11.73 -10.63
N HIS A 239 4.02 -10.57 -11.13
CA HIS A 239 3.31 -9.85 -12.17
C HIS A 239 3.79 -10.29 -13.55
N VAL A 240 2.86 -10.69 -14.41
CA VAL A 240 3.15 -11.03 -15.80
C VAL A 240 2.47 -10.01 -16.70
N ARG A 241 3.26 -9.17 -17.38
CA ARG A 241 2.70 -8.21 -18.33
C ARG A 241 2.44 -8.87 -19.67
N ILE A 242 1.19 -9.30 -19.85
CA ILE A 242 0.72 -9.98 -21.07
C ILE A 242 0.70 -9.02 -22.29
N GLN A 243 0.48 -7.73 -22.07
CA GLN A 243 0.27 -6.74 -23.16
C GLN A 243 1.50 -5.88 -23.51
N GLN A 244 2.50 -5.80 -22.64
CA GLN A 244 3.70 -5.00 -22.88
C GLN A 244 4.91 -5.91 -22.97
N LEU A 245 5.46 -6.04 -24.17
CA LEU A 245 6.62 -6.89 -24.41
C LEU A 245 7.89 -6.22 -23.85
N CYS A 246 8.86 -7.06 -23.51
CA CYS A 246 10.24 -6.63 -23.31
C CYS A 246 10.75 -5.86 -24.54
N PRO A 247 11.83 -5.06 -24.40
CA PRO A 247 12.41 -4.32 -25.53
C PRO A 247 12.71 -5.21 -26.74
N ASN A 248 13.08 -6.47 -26.51
CA ASN A 248 13.28 -7.48 -27.54
C ASN A 248 11.99 -8.29 -27.75
N ARG A 249 11.55 -8.40 -29.02
CA ARG A 249 10.38 -9.19 -29.41
C ARG A 249 10.53 -10.65 -28.96
N GLY A 250 9.45 -11.23 -28.43
CA GLY A 250 9.39 -12.65 -28.04
C GLY A 250 9.70 -12.96 -26.58
N GLN A 251 10.19 -11.98 -25.81
CA GLN A 251 10.44 -12.14 -24.38
C GLN A 251 9.23 -11.72 -23.53
N THR A 252 9.06 -12.38 -22.38
CA THR A 252 8.01 -12.10 -21.39
C THR A 252 8.60 -11.30 -20.22
N PRO A 253 8.02 -10.14 -19.85
CA PRO A 253 8.41 -9.42 -18.65
C PRO A 253 7.76 -10.06 -17.42
N LEU A 254 8.60 -10.39 -16.45
CA LEU A 254 8.21 -10.95 -15.15
C LEU A 254 8.74 -10.05 -14.04
N TRP A 255 7.86 -9.61 -13.15
CA TRP A 255 8.25 -8.87 -11.96
C TRP A 255 7.95 -9.73 -10.74
N PHE A 256 9.00 -10.21 -10.08
CA PHE A 256 8.92 -10.98 -8.85
C PHE A 256 9.06 -10.06 -7.65
N TYR A 257 8.23 -10.28 -6.64
CA TYR A 257 8.18 -9.49 -5.43
C TYR A 257 8.26 -10.41 -4.21
N PHE A 258 9.33 -10.28 -3.44
CA PHE A 258 9.57 -11.03 -2.22
C PHE A 258 9.47 -10.11 -1.01
N PRO A 259 8.53 -10.34 -0.08
CA PRO A 259 8.39 -9.51 1.10
C PRO A 259 9.56 -9.72 2.06
N LEU A 260 10.03 -8.64 2.65
CA LEU A 260 11.07 -8.64 3.68
C LEU A 260 10.78 -7.60 4.75
N ARG A 261 11.50 -7.70 5.86
CA ARG A 261 11.42 -6.70 6.91
C ARG A 261 12.48 -5.65 6.69
N ILE A 262 12.04 -4.44 6.36
CA ILE A 262 12.95 -3.29 6.35
C ILE A 262 13.35 -2.98 7.79
N ARG A 263 14.65 -2.97 8.05
CA ARG A 263 15.21 -2.06 9.05
C ARG A 263 15.62 -0.82 8.28
N ARG A 264 15.34 0.37 8.84
CA ARG A 264 15.85 1.63 8.30
C ARG A 264 17.32 1.42 7.95
N ILE A 265 17.67 1.55 6.67
CA ILE A 265 19.07 1.74 6.27
C ILE A 265 19.35 3.16 6.73
N VAL A 266 19.85 3.28 7.96
CA VAL A 266 20.47 4.52 8.40
C VAL A 266 21.83 4.47 7.71
N GLU A 267 21.94 5.18 6.58
CA GLU A 267 23.25 5.52 6.01
C GLU A 267 23.99 6.48 6.96
#